data_AF-A0A351D0V5-F1
#
_entry.id   AF-A0A351D0V5-F1
#
_cell.length_a   1.000
_cell.length_b   1.000
_cell.length_c   1.000
_cell.angle_alpha   90.00
_cell.angle_beta   90.00
_cell.angle_gamma   90.00
#
_symmetry.space_group_name_H-M   'P 1'
#
loop_
_entity.id
_entity.type
_entity.pdbx_description
1 polymer ?
#
loop_
_entity_poly.entity_id
_entity_poly.type
_entity_poly.pdbx_seq_one_letter_code
_entity_poly.pdbx_strand_id
1 'polypeptide(L)' 'MVDTSLVNWPFLDTRGKIPISESVIMHERFELSENGNQMTYELAVTDPSSFTETLNASWLMDWRPDIEIQKYDCILPESQ' A
#
# COMPACT_ATOMS: atom_id res chain seq x y z
N MET A 1 13.96 -5.51 -6.64
CA MET A 1 13.35 -4.21 -6.92
C MET A 1 12.39 -4.41 -8.09
N VAL A 2 11.19 -3.86 -7.98
CA VAL A 2 10.15 -3.90 -9.01
C VAL A 2 9.82 -2.46 -9.36
N ASP A 3 9.77 -2.16 -10.65
CA ASP A 3 9.36 -0.84 -11.15
C ASP A 3 7.94 -0.96 -11.69
N THR A 4 7.03 -0.19 -11.10
CA THR A 4 5.62 -0.17 -11.46
C THR A 4 5.29 1.17 -12.11
N SER A 5 4.65 1.10 -13.28
CA SER A 5 4.26 2.24 -14.11
C SER A 5 2.95 1.94 -14.84
N LEU A 6 2.41 2.91 -15.59
CA LEU A 6 1.14 2.79 -16.30
C LEU A 6 -0.03 2.45 -15.36
N VAL A 7 -0.01 3.04 -14.17
CA VAL A 7 -1.02 2.85 -13.14
C VAL A 7 -2.30 3.57 -13.56
N ASN A 8 -3.36 2.80 -13.82
CA ASN A 8 -4.66 3.34 -14.26
C ASN A 8 -5.62 3.64 -13.10
N TRP A 9 -5.27 3.23 -11.87
CA TRP A 9 -5.98 3.64 -10.67
C TRP A 9 -5.52 5.05 -10.26
N PRO A 10 -6.41 6.06 -10.21
CA PRO A 10 -6.00 7.47 -10.09
C PRO A 10 -5.69 7.92 -8.65
N PHE A 11 -5.60 6.99 -7.70
CA PHE A 11 -5.35 7.33 -6.30
C PHE A 11 -4.27 6.44 -5.69
N LEU A 12 -3.38 7.01 -4.86
CA LEU A 12 -2.35 6.25 -4.15
C LEU A 12 -2.93 5.42 -3.00
N ASP A 13 -4.01 5.89 -2.38
CA ASP A 13 -4.62 5.23 -1.23
C ASP A 13 -5.91 4.48 -1.59
N THR A 14 -6.25 3.50 -0.75
CA THR A 14 -7.44 2.66 -0.94
C THR A 14 -8.76 3.38 -0.72
N ARG A 15 -8.76 4.60 -0.15
CA ARG A 15 -9.97 5.41 0.08
C ARG A 15 -10.21 6.46 -1.00
N GLY A 16 -9.33 6.53 -2.01
CA GLY A 16 -9.49 7.45 -3.14
C GLY A 16 -9.36 8.93 -2.76
N LYS A 17 -8.42 9.28 -1.87
CA LYS A 17 -8.22 10.65 -1.35
C LYS A 17 -6.93 11.30 -1.84
N ILE A 18 -5.89 10.52 -2.09
CA ILE A 18 -4.58 11.01 -2.50
C ILE A 18 -4.44 10.79 -4.01
N PRO A 19 -4.62 11.82 -4.85
CA PRO A 19 -4.57 11.67 -6.29
C PRO A 19 -3.15 11.36 -6.78
N ILE A 20 -3.06 10.61 -7.88
CA ILE A 20 -1.86 10.38 -8.68
C ILE A 20 -2.19 10.54 -10.17
N SER A 21 -1.18 10.88 -10.96
CA SER A 21 -1.27 11.00 -12.41
C SER A 21 -0.96 9.68 -13.11
N GLU A 22 -1.33 9.58 -14.39
CA GLU A 22 -0.97 8.43 -15.25
C GLU A 22 0.56 8.31 -15.47
N SER A 23 1.32 9.36 -15.13
CA SER A 23 2.78 9.40 -15.24
C SER A 23 3.52 8.96 -13.98
N VAL A 24 2.78 8.54 -12.95
CA VAL A 24 3.36 8.02 -11.70
C VAL A 24 4.29 6.85 -11.96
N ILE A 25 5.45 6.86 -11.29
CA ILE A 25 6.41 5.76 -11.25
C ILE A 25 6.60 5.35 -9.79
N MET A 26 6.54 4.05 -9.54
CA MET A 26 6.71 3.46 -8.22
C MET A 26 7.90 2.51 -8.24
N HIS A 27 8.83 2.69 -7.31
CA HIS A 27 9.93 1.77 -7.06
C HIS A 27 9.66 0.97 -5.80
N GLU A 28 9.55 -0.33 -5.95
CA GLU A 28 9.13 -1.26 -4.91
C GLU A 28 10.29 -2.20 -4.51
N ARG A 29 10.58 -2.28 -3.22
CA ARG A 29 11.57 -3.21 -2.66
C ARG A 29 10.91 -4.09 -1.61
N PHE A 30 11.10 -5.39 -1.78
CA PHE A 30 10.61 -6.42 -0.88
C PHE A 30 11.80 -7.16 -0.28
N GLU A 31 11.85 -7.21 1.04
CA GLU A 31 12.89 -7.93 1.77
C GLU A 31 12.25 -8.89 2.76
N LEU A 32 12.50 -10.19 2.57
CA LEU A 32 12.03 -11.22 3.47
C LEU A 32 13.10 -11.52 4.52
N SER A 33 12.70 -11.66 5.78
CA SER A 33 13.59 -12.13 6.85
C SER A 33 14.07 -13.56 6.58
N GLU A 34 15.20 -13.95 7.18
CA GLU A 34 15.77 -15.30 7.01
C GLU A 34 14.80 -16.42 7.40
N ASN A 35 13.96 -16.18 8.42
CA ASN A 35 12.96 -17.15 8.88
C ASN A 35 11.65 -17.09 8.08
N GLY A 36 11.52 -16.19 7.10
CA GLY A 36 10.33 -16.05 6.26
C GLY A 36 9.10 -15.46 6.94
N ASN A 37 9.18 -15.09 8.23
CA ASN A 37 8.03 -14.65 9.00
C ASN A 37 7.78 -13.14 8.97
N GLN A 38 8.69 -12.37 8.38
CA GLN A 38 8.57 -10.93 8.28
C GLN A 38 9.02 -10.46 6.91
N MET A 39 8.27 -9.53 6.34
CA MET A 39 8.63 -8.84 5.11
C MET A 39 8.65 -7.34 5.33
N THR A 40 9.75 -6.70 4.98
CA THR A 40 9.81 -5.25 4.82
C THR A 40 9.45 -4.91 3.38
N TYR A 41 8.44 -4.08 3.21
CA TYR A 41 8.06 -3.51 1.92
C TYR A 41 8.35 -2.01 1.92
N GLU A 42 9.24 -1.56 1.05
CA GLU A 42 9.56 -0.15 0.83
C GLU A 42 9.04 0.29 -0.53
N LEU A 43 8.46 1.49 -0.56
CA LEU A 43 7.90 2.11 -1.75
C LEU A 43 8.40 3.55 -1.88
N ALA A 44 8.93 3.89 -3.05
CA ALA A 44 9.21 5.27 -3.45
C ALA A 44 8.33 5.64 -4.65
N VAL A 45 7.53 6.69 -4.51
CA VAL A 45 6.57 7.17 -5.52
C VAL A 45 7.03 8.50 -6.06
N THR A 46 7.24 8.58 -7.37
CA THR A 46 7.57 9.81 -8.08
C THR A 46 6.43 10.18 -9.00
N ASP A 47 5.79 11.31 -8.70
CA ASP A 47 4.72 11.89 -9.53
C ASP A 47 4.76 13.43 -9.42
N PRO A 48 5.48 14.12 -10.30
CA PRO A 48 5.62 15.57 -10.24
C PRO A 48 4.31 16.35 -10.45
N SER A 49 3.27 15.70 -10.96
CA SER A 49 1.95 16.32 -11.15
C SER A 49 1.15 16.37 -9.86
N SER A 50 1.39 15.45 -8.93
CA SER A 50 0.63 15.30 -7.68
C SER A 50 1.44 15.62 -6.43
N PHE A 51 2.78 15.46 -6.47
CA PHE A 51 3.67 15.68 -5.33
C PHE A 51 4.83 16.61 -5.69
N THR A 52 5.26 17.42 -4.72
CA THR A 52 6.42 18.31 -4.86
C THR A 52 7.76 17.59 -4.65
N GLU A 53 7.72 16.38 -4.10
CA GLU A 53 8.88 15.53 -3.81
C GLU A 53 8.49 14.05 -3.89
N THR A 54 9.48 13.16 -3.94
CA THR A 54 9.25 11.72 -3.91
C THR A 54 8.66 11.31 -2.55
N LEU A 55 7.51 10.66 -2.59
CA LEU A 55 6.89 10.08 -1.40
C LEU A 55 7.55 8.74 -1.10
N ASN A 56 8.03 8.57 0.13
CA ASN A 56 8.60 7.31 0.60
C ASN A 56 7.71 6.69 1.68
N ALA A 57 7.46 5.39 1.57
CA ALA A 57 6.69 4.63 2.54
C ALA A 57 7.38 3.30 2.83
N SER A 58 7.18 2.80 4.05
CA SER A 58 7.73 1.52 4.50
C SER A 58 6.69 0.81 5.37
N TRP A 59 6.52 -0.48 5.12
CA TRP A 59 5.65 -1.36 5.89
C TRP A 59 6.43 -2.57 6.37
N LEU A 60 6.15 -2.95 7.61
CA LEU A 60 6.59 -4.21 8.19
C LEU A 60 5.39 -5.16 8.22
N MET A 61 5.49 -6.27 7.49
CA MET A 61 4.43 -7.26 7.37
C MET A 61 4.85 -8.52 8.10
N ASP A 62 4.14 -8.86 9.19
CA ASP A 62 4.37 -10.09 9.92
C ASP A 62 3.45 -11.21 9.41
N TRP A 63 4.02 -12.36 9.10
CA TRP A 63 3.28 -13.57 8.82
C TRP A 63 2.81 -14.21 10.12
N ARG A 64 1.50 -14.19 10.35
CA ARG A 64 0.86 -14.66 11.59
C ARG A 64 -0.19 -15.74 11.30
N PRO A 65 0.24 -16.97 10.96
CA PRO A 65 -0.68 -18.08 10.68
C PRO A 65 -1.41 -18.57 11.93
N ASP A 66 -0.97 -18.15 13.12
CA ASP A 66 -1.59 -18.42 14.41
C ASP A 66 -2.84 -17.57 14.68
N ILE A 67 -3.05 -16.49 13.91
CA ILE A 67 -4.20 -15.60 14.08
C ILE A 67 -5.36 -16.06 13.19
N GLU A 68 -6.49 -16.34 13.83
CA GLU A 68 -7.76 -16.51 13.13
C GLU A 68 -8.42 -15.14 12.90
N ILE A 69 -8.66 -14.79 11.63
CA ILE A 69 -9.37 -13.56 11.26
C ILE A 69 -10.84 -13.71 11.70
N GLN A 70 -11.21 -12.97 12.75
CA GLN A 70 -12.57 -12.97 13.26
C GLN A 70 -13.51 -12.24 12.29
N LYS A 71 -14.73 -12.78 12.12
CA LYS A 71 -15.78 -12.09 11.37
C LYS A 71 -16.34 -10.99 12.25
N TYR A 72 -16.21 -9.75 11.81
CA TYR A 72 -16.94 -8.64 12.39
C TYR A 72 -18.23 -8.48 11.60
N ASP A 73 -19.33 -9.04 12.11
CA ASP A 73 -20.68 -8.83 11.58
C ASP A 73 -21.16 -7.42 11.94
N CYS A 74 -20.47 -6.40 11.42
CA CYS A 74 -20.84 -5.00 11.57
C CYS A 74 -22.14 -4.75 10.79
N ILE A 75 -23.28 -4.90 11.45
CA ILE A 75 -24.57 -4.44 10.92
C ILE A 75 -24.62 -2.94 11.12
N LEU A 76 -24.86 -2.18 10.04
CA LEU A 76 -25.16 -0.75 10.19
C LEU A 76 -26.42 -0.64 11.06
N PRO A 77 -26.40 0.15 12.16
CA PRO A 77 -27.60 0.39 12.93
C PRO A 77 -28.66 1.03 12.02
N GLU A 78 -29.90 0.55 12.08
CA GLU A 78 -31.02 1.22 11.41
C GLU A 78 -31.08 2.67 11.88
N SER A 79 -31.09 3.60 10.93
CA SER A 79 -31.26 5.02 11.20
C SER A 79 -32.61 5.23 11.89
N GLN A 80 -32.58 5.67 13.16
CA GLN A 80 -33.77 6.11 13.88
C GLN A 80 -34.14 7.54 13.51
#